data_AF-A0A1B6GL57-F1
#
_entry.id   AF-A0A1B6GL57-F1
#
_cell.length_a   1.000
_cell.length_b   1.000
_cell.length_c   1.000
_cell.angle_alpha   90.00
_cell.angle_beta   90.00
_cell.angle_gamma   90.00
#
_symmetry.space_group_name_H-M   'P 1'
#
loop_
_entity.id
_entity.type
_entity.pdbx_description
1 polymer ?
#
loop_
_entity_poly.entity_id
_entity_poly.type
_entity_poly.pdbx_seq_one_letter_code
_entity_poly.pdbx_strand_id
1 'polypeptide(L)'
;DYIDKVMSGTISVLDQLNIDELNHNKPISKELTKLMKLPIDHYNNLLKILELQYFGRLLKYFDYEGQKNIAIYLITNALEHSTIIPTNEQTEKVFEMLKSITDQKSTNGELVNENDLEEMSDEQILLARFVHQLKSSDLDEQFSILITAKKFLNVNNNQCVRFTLPPLVFQAYQLAFHYRENEHESETNEWKEKCKNLLQFCHSIIVSLMKNDLSELPLRLFLQGALVISKIKFDDYETVAYEFVSQAFSIYEDEISDSKAQLAAISLIVGTLEQLDCFSEENAEPLRTQCALAAIKLLKKSDQCHALILCSHLFWSGKNNEQEIRDEKRVAEKLSKSLNIAKQCLNNAVQVQLYIEILNHYIYFYERGCEKITIDMINELISKLKNTLLNLDDCEETEQIVKHFSNAIDHLKCRCETFAE
;
A
#
# COMPACT_ATOMS: atom_id res chain seq x y z
N ASP A 1 42.79 6.68 6.53
CA ASP A 1 44.18 7.21 6.72
C ASP A 1 44.62 8.27 5.73
N TYR A 2 45.13 7.93 4.54
CA TYR A 2 45.63 8.97 3.60
C TYR A 2 44.51 9.90 3.12
N ILE A 3 43.34 9.34 2.82
CA ILE A 3 42.15 10.11 2.43
C ILE A 3 41.72 11.03 3.57
N ASP A 4 41.65 10.53 4.82
CA ASP A 4 41.31 11.37 5.99
C ASP A 4 42.32 12.51 6.20
N LYS A 5 43.62 12.26 6.00
CA LYS A 5 44.64 13.32 6.10
C LYS A 5 44.44 14.39 5.03
N VAL A 6 44.10 14.01 3.80
CA VAL A 6 43.80 14.96 2.71
C VAL A 6 42.53 15.76 3.04
N MET A 7 41.48 15.10 3.51
CA MET A 7 40.23 15.76 3.91
C MET A 7 40.44 16.71 5.10
N SER A 8 41.18 16.28 6.12
CA SER A 8 41.54 17.11 7.27
C SER A 8 42.39 18.33 6.87
N GLY A 9 43.35 18.14 5.95
CA GLY A 9 44.14 19.24 5.41
C GLY A 9 43.27 20.23 4.63
N THR A 10 42.28 19.73 3.90
CA THR A 10 41.34 20.56 3.13
C THR A 10 40.45 21.38 4.06
N ILE A 11 39.95 20.80 5.15
CA ILE A 11 39.22 21.55 6.20
C ILE A 11 40.11 22.63 6.80
N SER A 12 41.35 22.31 7.16
CA SER A 12 42.27 23.31 7.73
C SER A 12 42.55 24.47 6.78
N VAL A 13 42.60 24.22 5.47
CA VAL A 13 42.74 25.27 4.45
C VAL A 13 41.47 26.10 4.33
N LEU A 14 40.29 25.48 4.35
CA LEU A 14 39.01 26.20 4.32
C LEU A 14 38.82 27.10 5.55
N ASP A 15 39.19 26.59 6.73
CA ASP A 15 39.17 27.34 7.99
C ASP A 15 40.14 28.52 7.96
N GLN A 16 41.37 28.33 7.45
CA GLN A 16 42.35 29.41 7.30
C GLN A 16 41.89 30.50 6.33
N LEU A 17 41.05 30.15 5.36
CA LEU A 17 40.49 31.08 4.38
C LEU A 17 39.18 31.73 4.87
N ASN A 18 38.69 31.43 6.08
CA ASN A 18 37.42 31.90 6.64
C ASN A 18 36.23 31.68 5.69
N ILE A 19 36.15 30.50 5.07
CA ILE A 19 35.03 30.14 4.19
C ILE A 19 34.01 29.35 5.00
N ASP A 20 32.90 29.99 5.35
CA ASP A 20 31.82 29.35 6.12
C ASP A 20 30.86 28.52 5.24
N GLU A 21 30.61 28.94 4.00
CA GLU A 21 29.70 28.27 3.06
C GLU A 21 30.16 28.41 1.60
N LEU A 22 30.13 27.30 0.86
CA LEU A 22 30.53 27.20 -0.54
C LEU A 22 29.32 27.07 -1.46
N ASN A 23 28.96 28.15 -2.16
CA ASN A 23 27.94 28.09 -3.20
C ASN A 23 28.31 27.07 -4.31
N HIS A 24 27.37 26.22 -4.68
CA HIS A 24 27.48 25.14 -5.65
C HIS A 24 28.03 25.61 -7.01
N ASN A 25 27.63 26.81 -7.44
CA ASN A 25 28.03 27.37 -8.74
C ASN A 25 29.50 27.83 -8.81
N LYS A 26 30.20 27.96 -7.68
CA LYS A 26 31.60 28.39 -7.66
C LYS A 26 32.53 27.27 -8.12
N PRO A 27 33.64 27.59 -8.82
CA PRO A 27 34.59 26.57 -9.30
C PRO A 27 35.23 25.77 -8.16
N ILE A 28 35.43 26.41 -7.00
CA ILE A 28 35.96 25.76 -5.79
C ILE A 28 35.00 24.67 -5.32
N SER A 29 33.69 24.92 -5.32
CA SER A 29 32.69 23.92 -4.94
C SER A 29 32.69 22.74 -5.90
N LYS A 30 32.76 23.00 -7.22
CA LYS A 30 32.84 21.92 -8.23
C LYS A 30 34.07 21.03 -8.08
N GLU A 31 35.24 21.60 -7.81
CA GLU A 31 36.46 20.81 -7.56
C GLU A 31 36.39 20.06 -6.22
N LEU A 32 35.81 20.68 -5.17
CA LEU A 32 35.57 20.01 -3.89
C LEU A 32 34.57 18.85 -4.03
N THR A 33 33.52 19.01 -4.84
CA THR A 33 32.57 17.93 -5.15
C THR A 33 33.28 16.78 -5.85
N LYS A 34 34.15 17.05 -6.84
CA LYS A 34 34.97 16.00 -7.47
C LYS A 34 35.87 15.29 -6.46
N LEU A 35 36.53 16.04 -5.57
CA LEU A 35 37.35 15.47 -4.49
C LEU A 35 36.53 14.56 -3.57
N MET A 36 35.31 14.97 -3.23
CA MET A 36 34.38 14.18 -2.41
C MET A 36 33.85 12.94 -3.13
N LYS A 37 33.76 12.94 -4.47
CA LYS A 37 33.34 11.77 -5.26
C LYS A 37 34.41 10.68 -5.38
N LEU A 38 35.68 11.05 -5.41
CA LEU A 38 36.79 10.08 -5.50
C LEU A 38 36.76 8.95 -4.46
N PRO A 39 36.57 9.21 -3.15
CA PRO A 39 36.45 8.12 -2.17
C PRO A 39 35.18 7.29 -2.39
N ILE A 40 34.09 7.89 -2.88
CA ILE A 40 32.84 7.18 -3.15
C ILE A 40 33.08 6.15 -4.26
N ASP A 41 33.66 6.58 -5.38
CA ASP A 41 33.94 5.75 -6.56
C ASP A 41 35.02 4.69 -6.31
N HIS A 42 36.00 5.02 -5.44
CA HIS A 42 37.09 4.11 -5.14
C HIS A 42 36.66 3.01 -4.17
N TYR A 43 35.86 3.33 -3.15
CA TYR A 43 35.46 2.34 -2.15
C TYR A 43 34.24 1.52 -2.58
N ASN A 44 33.31 2.09 -3.35
CA ASN A 44 32.06 1.44 -3.79
C ASN A 44 31.29 0.77 -2.64
N ASN A 45 31.44 1.32 -1.44
CA ASN A 45 30.83 0.81 -0.22
C ASN A 45 30.63 1.98 0.75
N LEU A 46 29.36 2.31 0.97
CA LEU A 46 28.94 3.40 1.85
C LEU A 46 29.48 3.25 3.29
N LEU A 47 29.60 2.03 3.81
CA LEU A 47 30.08 1.79 5.17
C LEU A 47 31.52 2.27 5.37
N LYS A 48 32.39 2.10 4.36
CA LYS A 48 33.78 2.60 4.42
C LYS A 48 33.84 4.13 4.36
N ILE A 49 32.88 4.76 3.71
CA ILE A 49 32.77 6.21 3.63
C ILE A 49 32.33 6.76 5.00
N LEU A 50 31.45 6.06 5.70
CA LEU A 50 31.02 6.43 7.07
C LEU A 50 32.16 6.36 8.10
N GLU A 51 33.19 5.55 7.86
CA GLU A 51 34.38 5.48 8.72
C GLU A 51 35.28 6.72 8.58
N LEU A 52 35.13 7.50 7.49
CA LEU A 52 35.92 8.72 7.25
C LEU A 52 35.44 9.85 8.17
N GLN A 53 36.19 10.11 9.23
CA GLN A 53 35.83 11.06 10.29
C GLN A 53 35.58 12.49 9.79
N TYR A 54 36.29 12.88 8.73
CA TYR A 54 36.25 14.25 8.19
C TYR A 54 35.26 14.42 7.05
N PHE A 55 34.71 13.33 6.49
CA PHE A 55 33.80 13.39 5.34
C PHE A 55 32.51 14.15 5.69
N GLY A 56 31.87 13.78 6.80
CA GLY A 56 30.66 14.47 7.27
C GLY A 56 30.89 15.92 7.69
N ARG A 57 32.11 16.29 8.11
CA ARG A 57 32.46 17.69 8.41
C ARG A 57 32.63 18.51 7.14
N LEU A 58 33.31 17.96 6.13
CA LEU A 58 33.50 18.59 4.83
C LEU A 58 32.18 18.85 4.12
N LEU A 59 31.22 17.91 4.27
CA LEU A 59 29.88 18.07 3.72
C LEU A 59 29.18 19.33 4.24
N LYS A 60 29.42 19.75 5.49
CA LYS A 60 28.78 20.94 6.09
C LYS A 60 29.23 22.26 5.49
N TYR A 61 30.38 22.32 4.80
CA TYR A 61 30.84 23.54 4.11
C TYR A 61 30.14 23.77 2.77
N PHE A 62 29.48 22.76 2.21
CA PHE A 62 28.67 22.93 1.00
C PHE A 62 27.35 23.63 1.34
N ASP A 63 26.85 24.42 0.40
CA ASP A 63 25.47 24.89 0.40
C ASP A 63 24.48 23.73 0.24
N TYR A 64 23.19 24.01 0.43
CA TYR A 64 22.12 23.01 0.36
C TYR A 64 22.14 22.19 -0.94
N GLU A 65 22.32 22.85 -2.08
CA GLU A 65 22.35 22.21 -3.40
C GLU A 65 23.60 21.33 -3.58
N GLY A 66 24.76 21.76 -3.10
CA GLY A 66 25.98 20.95 -3.07
C GLY A 66 25.84 19.71 -2.19
N GLN A 67 25.28 19.86 -0.99
CA GLN A 67 25.01 18.74 -0.08
C GLN A 67 24.01 17.76 -0.69
N LYS A 68 22.96 18.26 -1.34
CA LYS A 68 21.94 17.47 -2.03
C LYS A 68 22.56 16.62 -3.15
N ASN A 69 23.38 17.22 -4.01
CA ASN A 69 24.06 16.52 -5.09
C ASN A 69 24.99 15.39 -4.62
N ILE A 70 25.72 15.61 -3.52
CA ILE A 70 26.57 14.58 -2.92
C ILE A 70 25.72 13.48 -2.29
N ALA A 71 24.63 13.83 -1.61
CA ALA A 71 23.72 12.87 -1.00
C ALA A 71 23.04 11.96 -2.05
N ILE A 72 22.58 12.51 -3.18
CA ILE A 72 22.03 11.73 -4.31
C ILE A 72 23.09 10.75 -4.83
N TYR A 73 24.33 11.22 -4.98
CA TYR A 73 25.43 10.39 -5.45
C TYR A 73 25.76 9.25 -4.48
N LEU A 74 25.76 9.51 -3.18
CA LEU A 74 25.95 8.50 -2.13
C LEU A 74 24.85 7.44 -2.17
N ILE A 75 23.57 7.85 -2.26
CA ILE A 75 22.45 6.92 -2.36
C ILE A 75 22.57 6.08 -3.63
N THR A 76 22.88 6.70 -4.76
CA THR A 76 22.98 6.01 -6.06
C THR A 76 24.09 4.95 -6.01
N ASN A 77 25.29 5.31 -5.53
CA ASN A 77 26.38 4.36 -5.37
C ASN A 77 26.02 3.22 -4.40
N ALA A 78 25.37 3.54 -3.28
CA ALA A 78 24.92 2.53 -2.33
C ALA A 78 23.89 1.56 -2.94
N LEU A 79 22.98 2.06 -3.78
CA LEU A 79 22.00 1.26 -4.50
C LEU A 79 22.62 0.40 -5.60
N GLU A 80 23.52 0.96 -6.41
CA GLU A 80 24.21 0.25 -7.50
C GLU A 80 25.04 -0.92 -6.97
N HIS A 81 25.71 -0.73 -5.83
CA HIS A 81 26.51 -1.78 -5.19
C HIS A 81 25.74 -2.60 -4.15
N SER A 82 24.44 -2.36 -3.97
CA SER A 82 23.58 -3.06 -2.99
C SER A 82 24.19 -3.11 -1.59
N THR A 83 24.66 -1.95 -1.11
CA THR A 83 25.33 -1.84 0.18
C THR A 83 24.32 -1.91 1.31
N ILE A 84 24.38 -2.95 2.14
CA ILE A 84 23.47 -3.15 3.27
C ILE A 84 23.97 -2.35 4.48
N ILE A 85 23.03 -1.72 5.20
CA ILE A 85 23.31 -1.00 6.46
C ILE A 85 22.72 -1.81 7.63
N PRO A 86 23.57 -2.51 8.39
CA PRO A 86 23.13 -3.45 9.41
C PRO A 86 22.92 -2.88 10.81
N THR A 87 23.36 -1.66 11.11
CA THR A 87 23.32 -1.13 12.49
C THR A 87 22.59 0.21 12.58
N ASN A 88 22.01 0.47 13.74
CA ASN A 88 21.33 1.71 14.07
C ASN A 88 22.31 2.89 14.05
N GLU A 89 23.52 2.74 14.61
CA GLU A 89 24.53 3.80 14.56
C GLU A 89 24.94 4.19 13.14
N GLN A 90 25.09 3.21 12.24
CA GLN A 90 25.38 3.49 10.84
C GLN A 90 24.19 4.15 10.15
N THR A 91 22.97 3.72 10.49
CA THR A 91 21.73 4.32 9.97
C THR A 91 21.63 5.80 10.35
N GLU A 92 21.90 6.15 11.62
CA GLU A 92 21.94 7.55 12.07
C GLU A 92 22.98 8.37 11.29
N LYS A 93 24.22 7.87 11.18
CA LYS A 93 25.29 8.57 10.45
C LYS A 93 24.96 8.76 8.96
N VAL A 94 24.34 7.77 8.32
CA VAL A 94 23.92 7.92 6.92
C VAL A 94 22.84 8.97 6.80
N PHE A 95 21.79 8.92 7.63
CA PHE A 95 20.74 9.93 7.57
C PHE A 95 21.24 11.34 7.90
N GLU A 96 22.25 11.49 8.75
CA GLU A 96 22.94 12.77 8.95
C GLU A 96 23.62 13.28 7.69
N MET A 97 24.23 12.40 6.88
CA MET A 97 24.81 12.77 5.57
C MET A 97 23.73 13.05 4.52
N LEU A 98 22.57 12.40 4.63
CA LEU A 98 21.43 12.59 3.73
C LEU A 98 20.49 13.72 4.18
N LYS A 99 20.88 14.50 5.20
CA LYS A 99 20.04 15.52 5.80
C LYS A 99 19.53 16.56 4.80
N SER A 100 20.33 16.88 3.77
CA SER A 100 19.93 17.77 2.67
C SER A 100 18.72 17.26 1.87
N ILE A 101 18.54 15.94 1.78
CA ILE A 101 17.40 15.30 1.09
C ILE A 101 16.25 15.03 2.06
N THR A 102 16.55 14.75 3.34
CA THR A 102 15.52 14.43 4.35
C THR A 102 14.93 15.66 5.05
N ASP A 103 15.63 16.78 5.04
CA ASP A 103 15.28 18.01 5.77
C ASP A 103 15.13 19.14 4.74
N GLN A 104 14.28 18.89 3.73
CA GLN A 104 14.02 19.84 2.66
C GLN A 104 13.25 21.03 3.25
N LYS A 105 14.00 22.05 3.66
CA LYS A 105 13.41 23.35 4.00
C LYS A 105 12.68 23.80 2.74
N SER A 106 11.35 23.90 2.81
CA SER A 106 10.60 24.61 1.78
C SER A 106 11.22 25.99 1.66
N THR A 107 11.97 26.21 0.59
CA THR A 107 12.52 27.49 0.24
C THR A 107 11.33 28.41 0.03
N ASN A 108 11.07 29.24 1.04
CA ASN A 108 10.20 30.41 1.08
C ASN A 108 9.24 30.58 -0.12
N GLY A 109 8.04 30.00 -0.06
CA GLY A 109 6.84 30.54 -0.75
C GLY A 109 6.94 30.84 -2.25
N GLU A 110 7.91 30.28 -2.97
CA GLU A 110 7.98 30.38 -4.43
C GLU A 110 7.19 29.22 -5.04
N LEU A 111 6.42 29.53 -6.08
CA LEU A 111 5.65 28.55 -6.84
C LEU A 111 6.63 27.50 -7.41
N VAL A 112 6.60 26.30 -6.84
CA VAL A 112 7.38 25.15 -7.31
C VAL A 112 6.97 24.87 -8.76
N ASN A 113 7.91 24.92 -9.71
CA ASN A 113 7.60 24.61 -11.11
C ASN A 113 7.33 23.09 -11.27
N GLU A 114 6.62 22.68 -12.32
CA GLU A 114 6.34 21.24 -12.56
C GLU A 114 7.63 20.41 -12.68
N ASN A 115 8.68 20.95 -13.30
CA ASN A 115 9.99 20.28 -13.39
C ASN A 115 10.64 20.09 -12.00
N ASP A 116 10.44 21.04 -11.09
CA ASP A 116 10.97 20.95 -9.73
C ASP A 116 10.24 19.84 -8.94
N LEU A 117 8.95 19.59 -9.23
CA LEU A 117 8.20 18.49 -8.63
C LEU A 117 8.65 17.11 -9.12
N GLU A 118 9.01 16.98 -10.41
CA GLU A 118 9.52 15.73 -10.98
C GLU A 118 10.89 15.38 -10.42
N GLU A 119 11.83 16.33 -10.38
CA GLU A 119 13.16 16.11 -9.79
C GLU A 119 13.07 15.73 -8.30
N MET A 120 12.18 16.39 -7.57
CA MET A 120 11.92 16.07 -6.16
C MET A 120 11.30 14.67 -5.99
N SER A 121 10.44 14.25 -6.92
CA SER A 121 9.89 12.89 -6.92
C SER A 121 10.99 11.84 -7.12
N ASP A 122 11.89 12.04 -8.08
CA ASP A 122 13.00 11.12 -8.35
C ASP A 122 13.93 10.94 -7.14
N GLU A 123 14.22 12.03 -6.44
CA GLU A 123 15.01 12.02 -5.21
C GLU A 123 14.34 11.23 -4.09
N GLN A 124 13.03 11.44 -3.91
CA GLN A 124 12.26 10.72 -2.90
C GLN A 124 12.11 9.23 -3.26
N ILE A 125 12.04 8.89 -4.55
CA ILE A 125 12.07 7.52 -5.04
C ILE A 125 13.43 6.87 -4.75
N LEU A 126 14.54 7.58 -4.93
CA LEU A 126 15.88 7.09 -4.56
C LEU A 126 15.98 6.82 -3.06
N LEU A 127 15.46 7.73 -2.24
CA LEU A 127 15.43 7.55 -0.79
C LEU A 127 14.52 6.37 -0.37
N ALA A 128 13.35 6.23 -1.00
CA ALA A 128 12.43 5.10 -0.80
C ALA A 128 13.09 3.76 -1.18
N ARG A 129 13.85 3.71 -2.28
CA ARG A 129 14.64 2.52 -2.66
C ARG A 129 15.73 2.23 -1.64
N PHE A 130 16.39 3.27 -1.13
CA PHE A 130 17.46 3.14 -0.15
C PHE A 130 16.98 2.58 1.19
N VAL A 131 15.74 2.87 1.61
CA VAL A 131 15.12 2.26 2.80
C VAL A 131 15.23 0.72 2.74
N HIS A 132 15.11 0.10 1.56
CA HIS A 132 15.26 -1.35 1.40
C HIS A 132 16.65 -1.91 1.70
N GLN A 133 17.68 -1.06 1.76
CA GLN A 133 19.05 -1.44 2.13
C GLN A 133 19.31 -1.41 3.64
N LEU A 134 18.37 -0.88 4.42
CA LEU A 134 18.40 -0.88 5.89
C LEU A 134 17.97 -2.27 6.41
N LYS A 135 18.95 -3.16 6.59
CA LYS A 135 18.72 -4.55 7.00
C LYS A 135 19.78 -5.03 7.98
N SER A 136 19.35 -5.39 9.17
CA SER A 136 20.12 -6.11 10.18
C SER A 136 19.81 -7.60 10.15
N SER A 137 20.77 -8.41 10.60
CA SER A 137 20.56 -9.83 10.91
C SER A 137 19.86 -10.02 12.26
N ASP A 138 19.96 -9.05 13.15
CA ASP A 138 19.27 -9.06 14.45
C ASP A 138 17.93 -8.34 14.36
N LEU A 139 16.89 -8.96 14.91
CA LEU A 139 15.52 -8.46 14.80
C LEU A 139 15.28 -7.20 15.66
N ASP A 140 15.93 -7.11 16.83
CA ASP A 140 15.78 -5.96 17.72
C ASP A 140 16.55 -4.74 17.19
N GLU A 141 17.74 -4.98 16.64
CA GLU A 141 18.48 -3.98 15.88
C GLU A 141 17.69 -3.53 14.64
N GLN A 142 17.05 -4.45 13.90
CA GLN A 142 16.21 -4.10 12.76
C GLN A 142 15.04 -3.18 13.15
N PHE A 143 14.38 -3.44 14.28
CA PHE A 143 13.31 -2.56 14.77
C PHE A 143 13.86 -1.18 15.16
N SER A 144 15.03 -1.13 15.80
CA SER A 144 15.71 0.12 16.16
C SER A 144 16.07 0.95 14.92
N ILE A 145 16.57 0.30 13.86
CA ILE A 145 16.84 0.92 12.55
C ILE A 145 15.56 1.55 11.98
N LEU A 146 14.44 0.83 12.00
CA LEU A 146 13.16 1.35 11.49
C LEU A 146 12.66 2.56 12.30
N ILE A 147 12.80 2.53 13.64
CA ILE A 147 12.45 3.66 14.51
C ILE A 147 13.29 4.90 14.15
N THR A 148 14.59 4.72 13.98
CA THR A 148 15.51 5.79 13.60
C THR A 148 15.19 6.32 12.21
N ALA A 149 14.99 5.44 11.22
CA ALA A 149 14.61 5.84 9.87
C ALA A 149 13.31 6.66 9.86
N LYS A 150 12.30 6.25 10.64
CA LYS A 150 11.07 7.03 10.82
C LYS A 150 11.37 8.43 11.38
N LYS A 151 12.24 8.57 12.39
CA LYS A 151 12.55 9.89 12.98
C LYS A 151 13.11 10.85 11.94
N PHE A 152 14.02 10.40 11.07
CA PHE A 152 14.60 11.24 10.02
C PHE A 152 13.65 11.50 8.85
N LEU A 153 12.83 10.52 8.46
CA LEU A 153 11.92 10.65 7.32
C LEU A 153 10.64 11.42 7.64
N ASN A 154 10.21 11.42 8.91
CA ASN A 154 8.98 12.10 9.36
C ASN A 154 9.18 13.60 9.68
N VAL A 155 10.38 14.15 9.44
CA VAL A 155 10.65 15.61 9.53
C VAL A 155 10.13 16.37 8.30
N ASN A 156 9.83 15.64 7.22
CA ASN A 156 9.44 16.20 5.93
C ASN A 156 8.06 16.90 5.92
N ASN A 157 7.98 18.00 5.18
CA ASN A 157 6.72 18.59 4.70
C ASN A 157 5.98 17.61 3.76
N ASN A 158 4.65 17.73 3.75
CA ASN A 158 3.61 16.77 3.32
C ASN A 158 3.85 15.96 2.02
N GLN A 159 4.69 16.41 1.08
CA GLN A 159 4.85 15.78 -0.24
C GLN A 159 5.83 14.58 -0.24
N CYS A 160 6.92 14.64 0.51
CA CYS A 160 7.98 13.61 0.50
C CYS A 160 7.58 12.36 1.30
N VAL A 161 6.71 12.55 2.28
CA VAL A 161 6.18 11.52 3.18
C VAL A 161 5.43 10.43 2.38
N ARG A 162 4.79 10.80 1.27
CA ARG A 162 4.03 9.91 0.38
C ARG A 162 4.85 8.72 -0.13
N PHE A 163 6.12 8.95 -0.45
CA PHE A 163 6.95 7.96 -1.14
C PHE A 163 7.83 7.16 -0.18
N THR A 164 8.27 7.78 0.91
CA THR A 164 9.30 7.22 1.80
C THR A 164 8.75 6.43 2.98
N LEU A 165 7.55 6.77 3.49
CA LEU A 165 6.94 6.05 4.60
C LEU A 165 6.32 4.68 4.23
N PRO A 166 5.68 4.48 3.06
CA PRO A 166 5.14 3.16 2.72
C PRO A 166 6.19 2.03 2.71
N PRO A 167 7.41 2.22 2.16
CA PRO A 167 8.49 1.23 2.26
C PRO A 167 8.82 0.84 3.71
N LEU A 168 8.83 1.80 4.65
CA LEU A 168 9.04 1.51 6.08
C LEU A 168 7.92 0.66 6.66
N VAL A 169 6.66 0.94 6.31
CA VAL A 169 5.51 0.13 6.75
C VAL A 169 5.64 -1.31 6.23
N PHE A 170 6.02 -1.48 4.96
CA PHE A 170 6.21 -2.82 4.40
C PHE A 170 7.39 -3.56 5.02
N GLN A 171 8.52 -2.90 5.30
CA GLN A 171 9.62 -3.52 6.04
C GLN A 171 9.22 -3.89 7.46
N ALA A 172 8.43 -3.05 8.13
CA ALA A 172 7.87 -3.38 9.43
C ALA A 172 6.92 -4.58 9.35
N TYR A 173 6.07 -4.69 8.33
CA TYR A 173 5.23 -5.89 8.14
C TYR A 173 6.06 -7.15 7.85
N GLN A 174 7.14 -7.04 7.08
CA GLN A 174 8.08 -8.15 6.88
C GLN A 174 8.74 -8.58 8.20
N LEU A 175 9.18 -7.61 9.01
CA LEU A 175 9.74 -7.87 10.34
C LEU A 175 8.74 -8.59 11.25
N ALA A 176 7.45 -8.26 11.13
CA ALA A 176 6.38 -8.93 11.89
C ALA A 176 6.29 -10.43 11.55
N PHE A 177 6.48 -10.81 10.29
CA PHE A 177 6.57 -12.23 9.91
C PHE A 177 7.82 -12.90 10.47
N HIS A 178 8.97 -12.23 10.44
CA HIS A 178 10.21 -12.77 11.02
C HIS A 178 10.12 -12.98 12.53
N TYR A 179 9.45 -12.09 13.27
CA TYR A 179 9.16 -12.32 14.69
C TYR A 179 8.35 -13.58 14.94
N ARG A 180 7.40 -13.89 14.04
CA ARG A 180 6.60 -15.12 14.11
C ARG A 180 7.41 -16.36 13.77
N GLU A 181 8.26 -16.29 12.74
CA GLU A 181 9.13 -17.41 12.34
C GLU A 181 10.10 -17.81 13.47
N ASN A 182 10.57 -16.82 14.24
CA ASN A 182 11.48 -17.02 15.37
C ASN A 182 10.76 -17.33 16.70
N GLU A 183 9.47 -17.69 16.67
CA GLU A 183 8.69 -18.08 17.86
C GLU A 183 9.38 -19.20 18.68
N HIS A 184 10.07 -20.11 18.00
CA HIS A 184 10.73 -21.26 18.65
C HIS A 184 12.09 -20.94 19.29
N GLU A 185 12.72 -19.82 18.93
CA GLU A 185 14.05 -19.45 19.45
C GLU A 185 13.98 -18.61 20.73
N SER A 186 12.89 -17.88 20.94
CA SER A 186 12.67 -17.11 22.17
C SER A 186 12.02 -17.99 23.25
N GLU A 187 12.75 -18.31 24.32
CA GLU A 187 12.20 -19.02 25.50
C GLU A 187 11.07 -18.23 26.20
N THR A 188 10.98 -16.92 25.94
CA THR A 188 9.96 -16.00 26.46
C THR A 188 8.98 -15.61 25.34
N ASN A 189 7.67 -15.49 25.64
CA ASN A 189 6.63 -14.95 24.74
C ASN A 189 6.83 -13.46 24.34
N GLU A 190 8.05 -12.93 24.44
CA GLU A 190 8.44 -11.54 24.13
C GLU A 190 8.16 -11.17 22.67
N TRP A 191 8.20 -12.14 21.74
CA TRP A 191 7.93 -11.89 20.32
C TRP A 191 6.54 -11.28 20.08
N LYS A 192 5.55 -11.65 20.91
CA LYS A 192 4.18 -11.13 20.83
C LYS A 192 4.10 -9.66 21.21
N GLU A 193 4.78 -9.27 22.29
CA GLU A 193 4.87 -7.86 22.69
C GLU A 193 5.63 -7.03 21.65
N LYS A 194 6.72 -7.58 21.09
CA LYS A 194 7.46 -6.97 20.00
C LYS A 194 6.58 -6.75 18.76
N CYS A 195 5.76 -7.73 18.37
CA CYS A 195 4.78 -7.58 17.28
C CYS A 195 3.75 -6.48 17.57
N LYS A 196 3.24 -6.40 18.81
CA LYS A 196 2.29 -5.35 19.21
C LYS A 196 2.92 -3.96 19.10
N ASN A 197 4.15 -3.78 19.58
CA ASN A 197 4.90 -2.53 19.48
C ASN A 197 5.18 -2.15 18.02
N LEU A 198 5.52 -3.13 17.19
CA LEU A 198 5.75 -2.95 15.75
C LEU A 198 4.49 -2.50 15.01
N LEU A 199 3.33 -3.06 15.34
CA LEU A 199 2.06 -2.65 14.74
C LEU A 199 1.59 -1.29 15.21
N GLN A 200 1.82 -0.93 16.47
CA GLN A 200 1.62 0.45 16.95
C GLN A 200 2.54 1.43 16.21
N PHE A 201 3.77 1.02 15.94
CA PHE A 201 4.70 1.77 15.10
C PHE A 201 4.14 1.95 13.67
N CYS A 202 3.67 0.89 13.00
CA CYS A 202 3.01 1.00 11.70
C CYS A 202 1.80 1.93 11.73
N HIS A 203 0.91 1.76 12.71
CA HIS A 203 -0.27 2.60 12.88
C HIS A 203 0.11 4.09 12.98
N SER A 204 1.12 4.41 13.79
CA SER A 204 1.58 5.80 13.95
C SER A 204 2.18 6.41 12.66
N ILE A 205 2.76 5.58 11.77
CA ILE A 205 3.24 6.01 10.45
C ILE A 205 2.04 6.28 9.53
N ILE A 206 1.07 5.36 9.50
CA ILE A 206 -0.10 5.47 8.63
C ILE A 206 -0.96 6.69 9.03
N VAL A 207 -1.13 6.96 10.32
CA VAL A 207 -1.81 8.18 10.81
C VAL A 207 -1.04 9.45 10.42
N SER A 208 0.30 9.41 10.37
CA SER A 208 1.10 10.53 9.85
C SER A 208 0.81 10.78 8.36
N LEU A 209 0.63 9.71 7.58
CA LEU A 209 0.28 9.80 6.15
C LEU A 209 -1.12 10.38 5.91
N MET A 210 -2.09 10.08 6.78
CA MET A 210 -3.45 10.63 6.66
C MET A 210 -3.49 12.15 6.74
N LYS A 211 -2.58 12.76 7.52
CA LYS A 211 -2.51 14.24 7.66
C LYS A 211 -2.03 14.96 6.40
N ASN A 212 -1.58 14.23 5.38
CA ASN A 212 -0.97 14.77 4.16
C ASN A 212 -1.90 14.67 2.93
N ASP A 213 -3.22 14.71 3.13
CA ASP A 213 -4.26 14.64 2.08
C ASP A 213 -4.18 13.37 1.19
N LEU A 214 -3.55 12.31 1.70
CA LEU A 214 -3.52 11.00 1.05
C LEU A 214 -4.61 10.13 1.68
N SER A 215 -5.71 9.89 0.96
CA SER A 215 -6.81 9.05 1.47
C SER A 215 -6.66 7.59 1.04
N GLU A 216 -6.41 7.31 -0.25
CA GLU A 216 -6.37 5.94 -0.74
C GLU A 216 -5.16 5.11 -0.25
N LEU A 217 -4.00 5.74 -0.08
CA LEU A 217 -2.76 5.04 0.29
C LEU A 217 -2.81 4.54 1.74
N PRO A 218 -3.15 5.37 2.75
CA PRO A 218 -3.34 4.89 4.12
C PRO A 218 -4.41 3.80 4.24
N LEU A 219 -5.52 3.92 3.50
CA LEU A 219 -6.56 2.88 3.46
C LEU A 219 -5.97 1.53 3.04
N ARG A 220 -5.19 1.50 1.95
CA ARG A 220 -4.53 0.27 1.48
C ARG A 220 -3.53 -0.26 2.50
N LEU A 221 -2.76 0.61 3.17
CA LEU A 221 -1.80 0.21 4.19
C LEU A 221 -2.49 -0.38 5.42
N PHE A 222 -3.59 0.19 5.89
CA PHE A 222 -4.39 -0.37 6.99
C PHE A 222 -4.95 -1.75 6.64
N LEU A 223 -5.47 -1.92 5.43
CA LEU A 223 -6.00 -3.22 4.97
C LEU A 223 -4.89 -4.28 4.83
N GLN A 224 -3.71 -3.90 4.33
CA GLN A 224 -2.55 -4.80 4.33
C GLN A 224 -2.10 -5.14 5.76
N GLY A 225 -2.10 -4.18 6.68
CA GLY A 225 -1.84 -4.42 8.10
C GLY A 225 -2.81 -5.42 8.71
N ALA A 226 -4.11 -5.31 8.41
CA ALA A 226 -5.12 -6.27 8.87
C ALA A 226 -4.83 -7.70 8.36
N LEU A 227 -4.43 -7.86 7.08
CA LEU A 227 -4.04 -9.17 6.53
C LEU A 227 -2.81 -9.75 7.24
N VAL A 228 -1.80 -8.91 7.50
CA VAL A 228 -0.58 -9.31 8.23
C VAL A 228 -0.91 -9.76 9.64
N ILE A 229 -1.75 -9.00 10.35
CA ILE A 229 -2.24 -9.35 11.70
C ILE A 229 -2.99 -10.68 11.69
N SER A 230 -3.88 -10.88 10.70
CA SER A 230 -4.65 -12.12 10.54
C SER A 230 -3.75 -13.34 10.38
N LYS A 231 -2.60 -13.17 9.71
CA LYS A 231 -1.64 -14.26 9.57
C LYS A 231 -0.85 -14.49 10.83
N ILE A 232 -0.32 -13.46 11.49
CA ILE A 232 0.61 -13.63 12.62
C ILE A 232 -0.07 -14.17 13.88
N LYS A 233 -1.28 -13.70 14.21
CA LYS A 233 -2.07 -14.15 15.39
C LYS A 233 -1.30 -14.09 16.73
N PHE A 234 -0.78 -12.91 17.10
CA PHE A 234 -0.22 -12.62 18.43
C PHE A 234 -1.34 -12.31 19.46
N ASP A 235 -1.06 -12.00 20.73
CA ASP A 235 -2.12 -11.72 21.71
C ASP A 235 -2.93 -10.44 21.39
N ASP A 236 -4.25 -10.44 21.60
CA ASP A 236 -5.17 -9.35 21.21
C ASP A 236 -5.22 -9.03 19.71
N TYR A 237 -4.69 -9.90 18.83
CA TYR A 237 -4.65 -9.69 17.39
C TYR A 237 -6.00 -9.33 16.78
N GLU A 238 -7.09 -9.93 17.27
CA GLU A 238 -8.45 -9.69 16.78
C GLU A 238 -8.86 -8.23 16.98
N THR A 239 -8.64 -7.68 18.17
CA THR A 239 -8.93 -6.27 18.50
C THR A 239 -8.10 -5.32 17.64
N VAL A 240 -6.82 -5.62 17.45
CA VAL A 240 -5.92 -4.78 16.64
C VAL A 240 -6.31 -4.84 15.15
N ALA A 241 -6.65 -6.03 14.62
CA ALA A 241 -7.13 -6.17 13.26
C ALA A 241 -8.45 -5.41 13.04
N TYR A 242 -9.37 -5.48 14.01
CA TYR A 242 -10.64 -4.76 13.96
C TYR A 242 -10.41 -3.25 13.91
N GLU A 243 -9.52 -2.72 14.74
CA GLU A 243 -9.15 -1.29 14.72
C GLU A 243 -8.59 -0.88 13.35
N PHE A 244 -7.70 -1.68 12.76
CA PHE A 244 -7.13 -1.38 11.43
C PHE A 244 -8.21 -1.34 10.34
N VAL A 245 -9.14 -2.30 10.34
CA VAL A 245 -10.26 -2.31 9.38
C VAL A 245 -11.21 -1.13 9.64
N SER A 246 -11.49 -0.82 10.91
CA SER A 246 -12.33 0.32 11.30
C SER A 246 -11.74 1.65 10.83
N GLN A 247 -10.43 1.86 11.01
CA GLN A 247 -9.72 3.04 10.49
C GLN A 247 -9.79 3.13 8.96
N ALA A 248 -9.70 1.99 8.26
CA ALA A 248 -9.87 1.95 6.80
C ALA A 248 -11.30 2.35 6.38
N PHE A 249 -12.33 1.95 7.13
CA PHE A 249 -13.70 2.41 6.92
C PHE A 249 -13.88 3.90 7.21
N SER A 250 -13.29 4.43 8.29
CA SER A 250 -13.33 5.87 8.58
C SER A 250 -12.74 6.68 7.43
N ILE A 251 -11.59 6.28 6.89
CA ILE A 251 -11.00 6.95 5.71
C ILE A 251 -11.93 6.87 4.49
N TYR A 252 -12.56 5.73 4.25
CA TYR A 252 -13.50 5.57 3.15
C TYR A 252 -14.71 6.50 3.29
N GLU A 253 -15.26 6.65 4.49
CA GLU A 253 -16.46 7.46 4.72
C GLU A 253 -16.15 8.98 4.75
N ASP A 254 -15.02 9.38 5.31
CA ASP A 254 -14.69 10.79 5.57
C ASP A 254 -13.92 11.45 4.41
N GLU A 255 -12.97 10.72 3.79
CA GLU A 255 -11.97 11.32 2.89
C GLU A 255 -12.14 10.93 1.41
N ILE A 256 -12.78 9.80 1.11
CA ILE A 256 -12.94 9.33 -0.28
C ILE A 256 -14.29 9.78 -0.85
N SER A 257 -14.25 10.83 -1.69
CA SER A 257 -15.45 11.42 -2.30
C SER A 257 -15.66 11.06 -3.78
N ASP A 258 -14.60 10.72 -4.52
CA ASP A 258 -14.72 10.37 -5.95
C ASP A 258 -15.44 9.03 -6.14
N SER A 259 -16.43 9.01 -7.03
CA SER A 259 -17.28 7.82 -7.27
C SER A 259 -16.50 6.59 -7.74
N LYS A 260 -15.45 6.75 -8.55
CA LYS A 260 -14.64 5.61 -9.01
C LYS A 260 -13.73 5.12 -7.90
N ALA A 261 -13.11 6.06 -7.17
CA ALA A 261 -12.28 5.74 -6.01
C ALA A 261 -13.09 5.05 -4.90
N GLN A 262 -14.33 5.47 -4.64
CA GLN A 262 -15.23 4.83 -3.69
C GLN A 262 -15.50 3.37 -4.07
N LEU A 263 -15.86 3.09 -5.34
CA LEU A 263 -16.08 1.72 -5.80
C LEU A 263 -14.81 0.87 -5.67
N ALA A 264 -13.64 1.42 -6.04
CA ALA A 264 -12.38 0.71 -5.92
C ALA A 264 -12.02 0.42 -4.44
N ALA A 265 -12.20 1.39 -3.56
CA ALA A 265 -11.92 1.27 -2.13
C ALA A 265 -12.84 0.24 -1.47
N ILE A 266 -14.17 0.31 -1.70
CA ILE A 266 -15.10 -0.66 -1.10
C ILE A 266 -14.88 -2.07 -1.65
N SER A 267 -14.57 -2.22 -2.94
CA SER A 267 -14.25 -3.52 -3.53
C SER A 267 -12.99 -4.12 -2.90
N LEU A 268 -11.99 -3.28 -2.59
CA LEU A 268 -10.76 -3.70 -1.93
C LEU A 268 -11.00 -4.06 -0.46
N ILE A 269 -11.83 -3.30 0.27
CA ILE A 269 -12.24 -3.63 1.65
C ILE A 269 -12.96 -4.99 1.65
N VAL A 270 -13.92 -5.20 0.76
CA VAL A 270 -14.66 -6.47 0.62
C VAL A 270 -13.71 -7.62 0.31
N GLY A 271 -12.81 -7.46 -0.66
CA GLY A 271 -11.82 -8.49 -0.99
C GLY A 271 -10.85 -8.78 0.16
N THR A 272 -10.51 -7.78 0.97
CA THR A 272 -9.66 -7.95 2.15
C THR A 272 -10.41 -8.73 3.24
N LEU A 273 -11.64 -8.33 3.57
CA LEU A 273 -12.47 -9.00 4.57
C LEU A 273 -12.79 -10.45 4.21
N GLU A 274 -12.89 -10.77 2.92
CA GLU A 274 -13.08 -12.14 2.45
C GLU A 274 -11.87 -13.04 2.79
N GLN A 275 -10.66 -12.48 2.75
CA GLN A 275 -9.42 -13.19 3.05
C GLN A 275 -9.09 -13.28 4.55
N LEU A 276 -9.65 -12.39 5.37
CA LEU A 276 -9.41 -12.37 6.81
C LEU A 276 -10.04 -13.61 7.46
N ASP A 277 -9.23 -14.32 8.25
CA ASP A 277 -9.59 -15.55 8.95
C ASP A 277 -9.47 -15.42 10.49
N CYS A 278 -9.17 -14.21 10.97
CA CYS A 278 -8.87 -13.92 12.37
C CYS A 278 -10.04 -13.45 13.23
N PHE A 279 -11.19 -13.13 12.62
CA PHE A 279 -12.34 -12.61 13.36
C PHE A 279 -13.27 -13.72 13.84
N SER A 280 -13.75 -13.56 15.07
CA SER A 280 -14.94 -14.23 15.58
C SER A 280 -16.19 -13.73 14.88
N GLU A 281 -17.29 -14.47 15.00
CA GLU A 281 -18.57 -14.09 14.40
C GLU A 281 -19.07 -12.72 14.90
N GLU A 282 -18.85 -12.43 16.18
CA GLU A 282 -19.25 -11.17 16.83
C GLU A 282 -18.60 -9.94 16.20
N ASN A 283 -17.32 -10.04 15.82
CA ASN A 283 -16.58 -8.94 15.20
C ASN A 283 -16.68 -8.95 13.67
N ALA A 284 -16.85 -10.12 13.04
CA ALA A 284 -16.95 -10.22 11.59
C ALA A 284 -18.31 -9.74 11.04
N GLU A 285 -19.41 -10.02 11.74
CA GLU A 285 -20.76 -9.67 11.28
C GLU A 285 -21.00 -8.15 11.13
N PRO A 286 -20.60 -7.28 12.08
CA PRO A 286 -20.70 -5.84 11.94
C PRO A 286 -19.96 -5.31 10.71
N LEU A 287 -18.73 -5.78 10.47
CA LEU A 287 -17.91 -5.34 9.33
C LEU A 287 -18.54 -5.74 7.98
N ARG A 288 -19.07 -6.97 7.88
CA ARG A 288 -19.79 -7.41 6.66
C ARG A 288 -21.07 -6.62 6.42
N THR A 289 -21.80 -6.32 7.48
CA THR A 289 -23.01 -5.50 7.39
C THR A 289 -22.66 -4.08 6.96
N GLN A 290 -21.59 -3.51 7.50
CA GLN A 290 -21.08 -2.19 7.12
C GLN A 290 -20.65 -2.15 5.65
N CYS A 291 -19.95 -3.17 5.14
CA CYS A 291 -19.66 -3.30 3.70
C CYS A 291 -20.94 -3.24 2.85
N ALA A 292 -21.96 -4.02 3.23
CA ALA A 292 -23.22 -4.03 2.49
C ALA A 292 -23.93 -2.67 2.53
N LEU A 293 -23.87 -1.95 3.67
CA LEU A 293 -24.42 -0.60 3.79
C LEU A 293 -23.65 0.40 2.92
N ALA A 294 -22.31 0.34 2.95
CA ALA A 294 -21.44 1.17 2.12
C ALA A 294 -21.70 0.95 0.62
N ALA A 295 -21.86 -0.31 0.19
CA ALA A 295 -22.21 -0.65 -1.19
C ALA A 295 -23.54 -0.02 -1.64
N ILE A 296 -24.55 0.01 -0.77
CA ILE A 296 -25.86 0.60 -1.10
C ILE A 296 -25.81 2.14 -1.12
N LYS A 297 -24.91 2.75 -0.33
CA LYS A 297 -24.74 4.20 -0.26
C LYS A 297 -24.02 4.81 -1.47
N LEU A 298 -23.38 4.00 -2.32
CA LEU A 298 -22.72 4.48 -3.55
C LEU A 298 -23.70 5.27 -4.42
N LEU A 299 -23.23 6.28 -5.15
CA LEU A 299 -24.11 7.17 -5.91
C LEU A 299 -24.72 6.49 -7.15
N LYS A 300 -23.92 5.75 -7.92
CA LYS A 300 -24.35 5.14 -9.18
C LYS A 300 -24.98 3.78 -8.96
N LYS A 301 -26.09 3.52 -9.65
CA LYS A 301 -26.81 2.22 -9.59
C LYS A 301 -25.98 1.04 -10.09
N SER A 302 -25.17 1.25 -11.14
CA SER A 302 -24.24 0.23 -11.63
C SER A 302 -23.22 -0.15 -10.56
N ASP A 303 -22.61 0.85 -9.91
CA ASP A 303 -21.59 0.65 -8.88
C ASP A 303 -22.20 0.00 -7.62
N GLN A 304 -23.41 0.43 -7.21
CA GLN A 304 -24.19 -0.23 -6.14
C GLN A 304 -24.39 -1.71 -6.43
N CYS A 305 -24.73 -2.05 -7.68
CA CYS A 305 -24.96 -3.44 -8.10
C CYS A 305 -23.66 -4.25 -8.01
N HIS A 306 -22.57 -3.78 -8.62
CA HIS A 306 -21.27 -4.47 -8.58
C HIS A 306 -20.78 -4.67 -7.14
N ALA A 307 -20.80 -3.63 -6.31
CA ALA A 307 -20.33 -3.70 -4.93
C ALA A 307 -21.19 -4.67 -4.08
N LEU A 308 -22.51 -4.71 -4.31
CA LEU A 308 -23.41 -5.59 -3.58
C LEU A 308 -23.27 -7.06 -3.99
N ILE A 309 -23.00 -7.32 -5.27
CA ILE A 309 -22.64 -8.65 -5.76
C ILE A 309 -21.33 -9.10 -5.10
N LEU A 310 -20.31 -8.25 -5.03
CA LEU A 310 -19.07 -8.57 -4.31
C LEU A 310 -19.33 -8.88 -2.83
N CYS A 311 -20.18 -8.10 -2.17
CA CYS A 311 -20.57 -8.35 -0.78
C CYS A 311 -21.26 -9.71 -0.58
N SER A 312 -21.84 -10.34 -1.61
CA SER A 312 -22.44 -11.68 -1.47
C SER A 312 -21.39 -12.74 -1.15
N HIS A 313 -20.15 -12.59 -1.65
CA HIS A 313 -19.04 -13.51 -1.34
C HIS A 313 -18.63 -13.47 0.14
N LEU A 314 -18.78 -12.33 0.83
CA LEU A 314 -18.51 -12.23 2.27
C LEU A 314 -19.39 -13.15 3.12
N PHE A 315 -20.59 -13.48 2.64
CA PHE A 315 -21.52 -14.38 3.33
C PHE A 315 -21.38 -15.84 2.85
N TRP A 316 -20.53 -16.09 1.86
CA TRP A 316 -20.29 -17.42 1.30
C TRP A 316 -18.89 -17.93 1.63
N SER A 317 -17.87 -17.38 0.98
CA SER A 317 -16.46 -17.77 1.12
C SER A 317 -15.73 -17.01 2.23
N GLY A 318 -16.34 -15.94 2.77
CA GLY A 318 -15.83 -15.25 3.95
C GLY A 318 -15.62 -16.22 5.11
N LYS A 319 -14.52 -16.03 5.85
CA LYS A 319 -14.10 -16.95 6.90
C LYS A 319 -14.45 -16.40 8.30
N ASN A 320 -14.89 -17.30 9.17
CA ASN A 320 -14.95 -17.11 10.61
C ASN A 320 -14.06 -18.18 11.24
N ASN A 321 -13.01 -17.79 11.97
CA ASN A 321 -12.06 -18.75 12.57
C ASN A 321 -11.64 -19.87 11.60
N GLU A 322 -11.16 -19.49 10.40
CA GLU A 322 -10.70 -20.39 9.33
C GLU A 322 -11.77 -21.22 8.59
N GLN A 323 -13.04 -21.15 8.99
CA GLN A 323 -14.16 -21.85 8.34
C GLN A 323 -15.01 -20.91 7.48
N GLU A 324 -15.44 -21.40 6.31
CA GLU A 324 -16.40 -20.69 5.45
C GLU A 324 -17.78 -20.65 6.12
N ILE A 325 -18.45 -19.50 6.05
CA ILE A 325 -19.76 -19.28 6.71
C ILE A 325 -20.90 -20.01 5.99
N ARG A 326 -20.89 -19.96 4.65
CA ARG A 326 -21.93 -20.53 3.79
C ARG A 326 -23.36 -20.13 4.19
N ASP A 327 -23.61 -18.84 4.46
CA ASP A 327 -24.96 -18.32 4.71
C ASP A 327 -25.71 -18.10 3.40
N GLU A 328 -26.34 -19.17 2.92
CA GLU A 328 -27.13 -19.19 1.69
C GLU A 328 -28.26 -18.16 1.66
N LYS A 329 -28.87 -17.86 2.81
CA LYS A 329 -30.00 -16.92 2.88
C LYS A 329 -29.52 -15.52 2.58
N ARG A 330 -28.44 -15.08 3.24
CA ARG A 330 -27.86 -13.75 3.01
C ARG A 330 -27.34 -13.62 1.59
N VAL A 331 -26.70 -14.66 1.03
CA VAL A 331 -26.27 -14.67 -0.38
C VAL A 331 -27.45 -14.40 -1.32
N ALA A 332 -28.53 -15.17 -1.18
CA ALA A 332 -29.73 -15.01 -2.01
C ALA A 332 -30.37 -13.61 -1.85
N GLU A 333 -30.41 -13.07 -0.62
CA GLU A 333 -30.89 -11.72 -0.35
C GLU A 333 -30.06 -10.64 -1.05
N LYS A 334 -28.72 -10.72 -1.01
CA LYS A 334 -27.84 -9.75 -1.69
C LYS A 334 -27.96 -9.84 -3.20
N LEU A 335 -28.05 -11.03 -3.77
CA LEU A 335 -28.25 -11.23 -5.21
C LEU A 335 -29.61 -10.71 -5.67
N SER A 336 -30.69 -11.02 -4.94
CA SER A 336 -32.04 -10.50 -5.22
C SER A 336 -32.08 -8.97 -5.15
N LYS A 337 -31.42 -8.39 -4.15
CA LYS A 337 -31.31 -6.93 -4.01
C LYS A 337 -30.49 -6.31 -5.15
N SER A 338 -29.40 -6.95 -5.58
CA SER A 338 -28.59 -6.52 -6.73
C SER A 338 -29.41 -6.52 -8.02
N LEU A 339 -30.20 -7.57 -8.24
CA LEU A 339 -31.13 -7.68 -9.38
C LEU A 339 -32.18 -6.55 -9.36
N ASN A 340 -32.70 -6.18 -8.19
CA ASN A 340 -33.63 -5.06 -8.07
C ASN A 340 -32.97 -3.70 -8.33
N ILE A 341 -31.69 -3.53 -7.99
CA ILE A 341 -30.93 -2.31 -8.32
C ILE A 341 -30.63 -2.26 -9.83
N ALA A 342 -30.26 -3.38 -10.44
CA ALA A 342 -30.05 -3.47 -11.89
C ALA A 342 -31.32 -3.09 -12.69
N LYS A 343 -32.52 -3.48 -12.21
CA LYS A 343 -33.81 -3.04 -12.79
C LYS A 343 -34.00 -1.52 -12.79
N GLN A 344 -33.42 -0.80 -11.82
CA GLN A 344 -33.52 0.66 -11.70
C GLN A 344 -32.55 1.40 -12.61
N CYS A 345 -31.66 0.69 -13.33
CA CYS A 345 -30.75 1.31 -14.29
C CYS A 345 -31.53 1.74 -15.54
N LEU A 346 -31.40 3.03 -15.91
CA LEU A 346 -32.10 3.61 -17.05
C LEU A 346 -31.48 3.21 -18.41
N ASN A 347 -30.18 2.92 -18.43
CA ASN A 347 -29.49 2.50 -19.64
C ASN A 347 -29.64 0.99 -19.83
N ASN A 348 -30.34 0.59 -20.90
CA ASN A 348 -30.62 -0.81 -21.22
C ASN A 348 -29.35 -1.64 -21.46
N ALA A 349 -28.31 -1.08 -22.10
CA ALA A 349 -27.07 -1.81 -22.36
C ALA A 349 -26.34 -2.14 -21.05
N VAL A 350 -26.20 -1.15 -20.17
CA VAL A 350 -25.62 -1.33 -18.82
C VAL A 350 -26.46 -2.31 -17.99
N GLN A 351 -27.79 -2.21 -18.07
CA GLN A 351 -28.69 -3.12 -17.38
C GLN A 351 -28.51 -4.58 -17.84
N VAL A 352 -28.39 -4.84 -19.14
CA VAL A 352 -28.15 -6.19 -19.67
C VAL A 352 -26.79 -6.71 -19.22
N GLN A 353 -25.75 -5.89 -19.28
CA GLN A 353 -24.44 -6.28 -18.77
C GLN A 353 -24.49 -6.67 -17.29
N LEU A 354 -25.14 -5.86 -16.44
CA LEU A 354 -25.34 -6.16 -15.02
C LEU A 354 -26.09 -7.47 -14.80
N TYR A 355 -27.12 -7.75 -15.59
CA TYR A 355 -27.84 -9.02 -15.49
C TYR A 355 -26.98 -10.23 -15.88
N ILE A 356 -26.10 -10.10 -16.88
CA ILE A 356 -25.15 -11.17 -17.23
C ILE A 356 -24.15 -11.39 -16.09
N GLU A 357 -23.63 -10.32 -15.49
CA GLU A 357 -22.71 -10.43 -14.34
C GLU A 357 -23.39 -11.05 -13.12
N ILE A 358 -24.64 -10.69 -12.84
CA ILE A 358 -25.46 -11.34 -11.81
C ILE A 358 -25.65 -12.82 -12.16
N LEU A 359 -26.01 -13.16 -13.41
CA LEU A 359 -26.19 -14.53 -13.87
C LEU A 359 -24.92 -15.37 -13.63
N ASN A 360 -23.74 -14.84 -13.95
CA ASN A 360 -22.47 -15.52 -13.70
C ASN A 360 -22.26 -15.80 -12.20
N HIS A 361 -22.67 -14.88 -11.32
CA HIS A 361 -22.61 -15.11 -9.88
C HIS A 361 -23.64 -16.14 -9.38
N TYR A 362 -24.86 -16.14 -9.94
CA TYR A 362 -25.85 -17.19 -9.67
C TYR A 362 -25.29 -18.57 -10.05
N ILE A 363 -24.67 -18.68 -11.23
CA ILE A 363 -24.02 -19.93 -11.69
C ILE A 363 -22.89 -20.31 -10.73
N TYR A 364 -22.01 -19.37 -10.36
CA TYR A 364 -20.90 -19.62 -9.43
C TYR A 364 -21.37 -20.20 -8.10
N PHE A 365 -22.37 -19.59 -7.46
CA PHE A 365 -22.88 -20.07 -6.17
C PHE A 365 -23.65 -21.38 -6.29
N TYR A 366 -24.37 -21.58 -7.40
CA TYR A 366 -25.01 -22.87 -7.70
C TYR A 366 -23.99 -24.00 -7.81
N GLU A 367 -22.90 -23.79 -8.57
CA GLU A 367 -21.81 -24.76 -8.72
C GLU A 367 -21.09 -25.06 -7.40
N ARG A 368 -21.04 -24.08 -6.50
CA ARG A 368 -20.47 -24.24 -5.15
C ARG A 368 -21.41 -24.94 -4.17
N GLY A 369 -22.63 -25.29 -4.59
CA GLY A 369 -23.59 -26.05 -3.79
C GLY A 369 -24.48 -25.20 -2.88
N CYS A 370 -24.76 -23.95 -3.24
CA CYS A 370 -25.74 -23.12 -2.53
C CYS A 370 -27.18 -23.57 -2.86
N GLU A 371 -27.86 -24.23 -1.93
CA GLU A 371 -29.19 -24.82 -2.17
C GLU A 371 -30.28 -23.78 -2.44
N LYS A 372 -30.11 -22.56 -1.91
CA LYS A 372 -31.07 -21.45 -2.12
C LYS A 372 -31.10 -20.92 -3.54
N ILE A 373 -30.06 -21.17 -4.33
CA ILE A 373 -30.03 -20.75 -5.73
C ILE A 373 -30.52 -21.93 -6.57
N THR A 374 -31.73 -21.79 -7.11
CA THR A 374 -32.35 -22.84 -7.90
C THR A 374 -32.15 -22.63 -9.40
N ILE A 375 -32.23 -23.74 -10.14
CA ILE A 375 -32.26 -23.76 -11.61
C ILE A 375 -33.36 -22.83 -12.15
N ASP A 376 -34.52 -22.80 -11.49
CA ASP A 376 -35.65 -21.95 -11.89
C ASP A 376 -35.29 -20.46 -11.86
N MET A 377 -34.55 -20.00 -10.84
CA MET A 377 -34.11 -18.61 -10.75
C MET A 377 -33.13 -18.24 -11.87
N ILE A 378 -32.24 -19.17 -12.21
CA ILE A 378 -31.27 -19.02 -13.32
C ILE A 378 -32.02 -18.93 -14.65
N ASN A 379 -32.97 -19.84 -14.90
CA ASN A 379 -33.78 -19.85 -16.12
C ASN A 379 -34.68 -18.62 -16.25
N GLU A 380 -35.24 -18.13 -15.15
CA GLU A 380 -36.01 -16.89 -15.12
C GLU A 380 -35.14 -15.68 -15.51
N LEU A 381 -33.89 -15.61 -15.01
CA LEU A 381 -32.96 -14.55 -15.35
C LEU A 381 -32.49 -14.63 -16.82
N ILE A 382 -32.22 -15.83 -17.33
CA ILE A 382 -31.89 -16.07 -18.75
C ILE A 382 -33.04 -15.62 -19.65
N SER A 383 -34.28 -15.94 -19.28
CA SER A 383 -35.47 -15.55 -20.05
C SER A 383 -35.65 -14.03 -20.09
N LYS A 384 -35.43 -13.36 -18.94
CA LYS A 384 -35.42 -11.89 -18.87
C LYS A 384 -34.31 -11.28 -19.72
N LEU A 385 -33.10 -11.82 -19.64
CA LEU A 385 -31.95 -11.39 -20.44
C LEU A 385 -32.23 -11.47 -21.94
N LYS A 386 -32.75 -12.62 -22.42
CA LYS A 386 -33.13 -12.79 -23.84
C LYS A 386 -34.13 -11.73 -24.28
N ASN A 387 -35.16 -11.46 -23.48
CA ASN A 387 -36.17 -10.45 -23.81
C ASN A 387 -35.60 -9.02 -23.83
N THR A 388 -34.70 -8.68 -22.90
CA THR A 388 -34.10 -7.34 -22.86
C THR A 388 -33.05 -7.15 -23.96
N LEU A 389 -32.33 -8.21 -24.34
CA LEU A 389 -31.33 -8.20 -25.42
C LEU A 389 -31.97 -7.89 -26.79
N LEU A 390 -33.20 -8.36 -27.04
CA LEU A 390 -33.95 -8.06 -28.26
C LEU A 390 -34.34 -6.57 -28.41
N ASN A 391 -34.29 -5.81 -27.32
CA ASN A 391 -34.66 -4.39 -27.29
C ASN A 391 -33.44 -3.45 -27.36
N LEU A 392 -32.25 -3.98 -27.63
CA LEU A 392 -31.03 -3.19 -27.78
C LEU A 392 -30.78 -2.85 -29.26
N ASP A 393 -30.25 -1.66 -29.50
CA ASP A 393 -29.82 -1.25 -30.84
C ASP A 393 -28.52 -1.98 -31.24
N ASP A 394 -28.37 -2.29 -32.52
CA ASP A 394 -27.16 -2.94 -33.04
C ASP A 394 -25.98 -1.95 -33.03
N CYS A 395 -24.97 -2.23 -32.20
CA CYS A 395 -23.72 -1.48 -32.12
C CYS A 395 -22.57 -2.40 -31.68
N GLU A 396 -21.32 -1.93 -31.76
CA GLU A 396 -20.16 -2.73 -31.37
C GLU A 396 -20.20 -3.17 -29.89
N GLU A 397 -20.77 -2.35 -29.00
CA GLU A 397 -20.94 -2.69 -27.59
C GLU A 397 -21.96 -3.82 -27.40
N THR A 398 -23.06 -3.84 -28.17
CA THR A 398 -24.07 -4.88 -28.05
C THR A 398 -23.60 -6.22 -28.61
N GLU A 399 -22.76 -6.22 -29.64
CA GLU A 399 -22.07 -7.45 -30.09
C GLU A 399 -21.20 -8.08 -28.99
N GLN A 400 -20.48 -7.25 -28.22
CA GLN A 400 -19.68 -7.74 -27.10
C GLN A 400 -20.54 -8.33 -25.98
N ILE A 401 -21.66 -7.67 -25.66
CA ILE A 401 -22.64 -8.15 -24.66
C ILE A 401 -23.24 -9.48 -25.11
N VAL A 402 -23.61 -9.62 -26.39
CA VAL A 402 -24.13 -10.87 -26.97
C VAL A 402 -23.09 -12.00 -26.87
N LYS A 403 -21.82 -11.71 -27.20
CA LYS A 403 -20.72 -12.68 -27.06
C LYS A 403 -20.55 -13.12 -25.60
N HIS A 404 -20.53 -12.17 -24.66
CA HIS A 404 -20.43 -12.48 -23.22
C HIS A 404 -21.58 -13.39 -22.76
N PHE A 405 -22.82 -13.08 -23.15
CA PHE A 405 -23.97 -13.90 -22.84
C PHE A 405 -23.90 -15.31 -23.44
N SER A 406 -23.45 -15.43 -24.71
CA SER A 406 -23.28 -16.74 -25.36
C SER A 406 -22.26 -17.61 -24.63
N ASN A 407 -21.13 -17.03 -24.21
CA ASN A 407 -20.11 -17.73 -23.44
C ASN A 407 -20.63 -18.19 -22.08
N ALA A 408 -21.45 -17.37 -21.40
CA ALA A 408 -22.06 -17.73 -20.12
C ALA A 408 -23.04 -18.92 -20.27
N ILE A 409 -23.84 -18.94 -21.34
CA ILE A 409 -24.72 -20.07 -21.66
C ILE A 409 -23.91 -21.32 -21.99
N ASP A 410 -22.86 -21.20 -22.80
CA ASP A 410 -22.05 -22.36 -23.19
C ASP A 410 -21.29 -22.94 -22.00
N HIS A 411 -20.84 -22.10 -21.07
CA HIS A 411 -20.29 -22.55 -19.79
C HIS A 411 -21.32 -23.37 -18.99
N LEU A 412 -22.54 -22.85 -18.88
CA LEU A 412 -23.64 -23.51 -18.16
C LEU A 412 -23.98 -24.88 -18.80
N LYS A 413 -24.06 -24.96 -20.13
CA LYS A 413 -24.28 -26.21 -20.87
C LYS A 413 -23.17 -27.24 -20.65
N CYS A 414 -21.91 -26.81 -20.57
CA CYS A 414 -20.79 -27.70 -20.32
C CYS A 414 -20.82 -28.34 -18.91
N ARG A 415 -21.48 -27.69 -17.95
CA ARG A 415 -21.43 -28.07 -16.53
C ARG A 415 -22.69 -28.74 -16.01
N CYS A 416 -23.83 -28.50 -16.65
CA CYS A 416 -25.09 -29.11 -16.27
C CYS A 416 -25.72 -29.83 -17.46
N GLU A 417 -25.69 -31.17 -17.47
CA GLU A 417 -26.41 -32.01 -18.46
C GLU A 417 -27.93 -31.74 -18.49
N THR A 418 -28.48 -31.09 -17.45
CA THR A 418 -29.89 -30.79 -17.23
C THR A 418 -30.43 -29.50 -17.89
N PHE A 419 -29.60 -28.69 -18.55
CA PHE A 419 -30.06 -27.47 -19.26
C PHE A 419 -30.03 -27.62 -20.78
N ALA A 420 -29.79 -28.83 -21.27
CA ALA A 420 -29.92 -29.19 -22.68
C ALA A 420 -31.39 -29.47 -23.03
N GLU A 421 -32.28 -28.48 -22.91
CA GLU A 421 -33.59 -28.44 -23.58
C GLU A 421 -34.12 -27.01 -23.72
#